data_AF-G4NM48-F1
#
_entry.id   AF-G4NM48-F1
#
_cell.length_a   1.000
_cell.length_b   1.000
_cell.length_c   1.000
_cell.angle_alpha   90.00
_cell.angle_beta   90.00
_cell.angle_gamma   90.00
#
_symmetry.space_group_name_H-M   'P 1'
#
loop_
_entity.id
_entity.type
_entity.pdbx_description
1 polymer ?
#
loop_
_entity_poly.entity_id
_entity_poly.type
_entity_poly.pdbx_seq_one_letter_code
_entity_poly.pdbx_strand_id
1 'polypeptide(L)'
;MGKFFASYLLILAPFFLQSCSAPSRTTLEGVRMTIPYRIVFGEALSPDAFQQAQKEIDRVFDHIDQTFNNWNPLSEISRINRTTKQTPIPLSPALFAFLREIDHFHAFSDGRFDPTLGALKSLWLLHLKSHTIPSQELQHLYKHSSGWHLISLDKTQQTLRKLSPLVQLDLCGTVKGFAVDLLGTACAQFCQNYYVEWGGEIKTRGKHPSGRSWAVASSATPEILHLHDHAIATSGSQYQRWHVDNKTYTHILDPLTGTPLEDSSHPILAVSVINESCAFADAMATALTTFSSKQEALDWANKKHLCAYITDKNVS
;
A
#
# COMPACT_ATOMS: atom_id res chain seq x y z
N MET A 1 13.09 -57.96 -69.08
CA MET A 1 13.09 -56.52 -69.41
C MET A 1 11.68 -56.00 -69.15
N GLY A 2 11.36 -55.03 -68.30
CA GLY A 2 12.11 -54.21 -67.36
C GLY A 2 11.16 -53.79 -66.22
N LYS A 3 11.71 -53.55 -65.03
CA LYS A 3 10.98 -53.08 -63.83
C LYS A 3 10.88 -51.55 -63.90
N PHE A 4 9.68 -50.98 -63.74
CA PHE A 4 9.51 -49.55 -63.51
C PHE A 4 9.16 -49.31 -62.04
N PHE A 5 10.09 -48.70 -61.31
CA PHE A 5 9.89 -48.13 -59.98
C PHE A 5 9.17 -46.78 -60.12
N ALA A 6 8.02 -46.63 -59.45
CA ALA A 6 7.38 -45.33 -59.28
C ALA A 6 7.86 -44.70 -57.97
N SER A 7 8.66 -43.63 -58.10
CA SER A 7 9.21 -42.85 -57.00
C SER A 7 8.14 -41.98 -56.37
N TYR A 8 7.89 -42.14 -55.07
CA TYR A 8 7.07 -41.21 -54.27
C TYR A 8 7.87 -39.93 -54.00
N LEU A 9 7.38 -38.79 -54.52
CA LEU A 9 7.91 -37.47 -54.21
C LEU A 9 7.30 -36.99 -52.88
N LEU A 10 8.06 -37.06 -51.79
CA LEU A 10 7.69 -36.50 -50.49
C LEU A 10 7.83 -34.96 -50.56
N ILE A 11 6.70 -34.26 -50.63
CA ILE A 11 6.66 -32.79 -50.49
C ILE A 11 6.81 -32.47 -49.00
N LEU A 12 8.04 -32.13 -48.59
CA LEU A 12 8.33 -31.56 -47.28
C LEU A 12 7.83 -30.10 -47.27
N ALA A 13 6.65 -29.88 -46.71
CA ALA A 13 6.17 -28.54 -46.39
C ALA A 13 7.04 -27.95 -45.26
N PRO A 14 7.61 -26.73 -45.42
CA PRO A 14 8.34 -26.09 -44.34
C PRO A 14 7.33 -25.70 -43.25
N PHE A 15 7.40 -26.38 -42.11
CA PHE A 15 6.81 -25.91 -40.87
C PHE A 15 7.51 -24.59 -40.51
N PHE A 16 6.87 -23.46 -40.82
CA PHE A 16 7.21 -22.19 -40.21
C PHE A 16 6.93 -22.33 -38.71
N LEU A 17 7.97 -22.63 -37.94
CA LEU A 17 7.98 -22.40 -36.50
C LEU A 17 7.81 -20.90 -36.31
N GLN A 18 6.58 -20.45 -36.12
CA GLN A 18 6.33 -19.14 -35.51
C GLN A 18 6.93 -19.20 -34.12
N SER A 19 8.14 -18.68 -33.98
CA SER A 19 8.69 -18.32 -32.69
C SER A 19 7.71 -17.32 -32.08
N CYS A 20 6.92 -17.78 -31.11
CA CYS A 20 6.16 -16.90 -30.24
C CYS A 20 7.20 -16.15 -29.39
N SER A 21 7.79 -15.09 -29.95
CA SER A 21 8.61 -14.18 -29.16
C SER A 21 7.70 -13.62 -28.07
N ALA A 22 8.12 -13.78 -26.82
CA ALA A 22 7.42 -13.16 -25.70
C ALA A 22 7.29 -11.66 -26.01
N PRO A 23 6.11 -11.05 -25.81
CA PRO A 23 5.92 -9.64 -26.12
C PRO A 23 6.96 -8.82 -25.35
N SER A 24 7.66 -7.93 -26.08
CA SER A 24 8.78 -7.17 -25.55
C SER A 24 8.32 -6.28 -24.41
N ARG A 25 8.99 -6.35 -23.26
CA ARG A 25 8.68 -5.54 -22.07
C ARG A 25 9.95 -5.15 -21.34
N THR A 26 9.89 -4.06 -20.60
CA THR A 26 10.93 -3.66 -19.65
C THR A 26 10.45 -3.89 -18.22
N THR A 27 11.32 -4.39 -17.35
CA THR A 27 11.05 -4.54 -15.92
C THR A 27 12.15 -3.86 -15.11
N LEU A 28 11.75 -3.07 -14.13
CA LEU A 28 12.61 -2.50 -13.09
C LEU A 28 12.19 -3.12 -11.77
N GLU A 29 13.16 -3.64 -11.02
CA GLU A 29 12.92 -4.28 -9.74
C GLU A 29 14.06 -4.01 -8.78
N GLY A 30 13.76 -4.09 -7.49
CA GLY A 30 14.75 -3.89 -6.44
C GLY A 30 14.10 -3.80 -5.07
N VAL A 31 14.86 -3.29 -4.10
CA VAL A 31 14.40 -3.09 -2.74
C VAL A 31 14.62 -1.63 -2.35
N ARG A 32 13.61 -1.02 -1.73
CA ARG A 32 13.64 0.36 -1.20
C ARG A 32 12.99 0.36 0.17
N MET A 33 13.64 0.98 1.16
CA MET A 33 13.17 1.01 2.56
C MET A 33 12.75 -0.40 3.06
N THR A 34 13.60 -1.40 2.79
CA THR A 34 13.42 -2.84 3.11
C THR A 34 12.22 -3.54 2.44
N ILE A 35 11.55 -2.89 1.49
CA ILE A 35 10.36 -3.39 0.80
C ILE A 35 10.70 -3.60 -0.69
N PRO A 36 10.37 -4.78 -1.27
CA PRO A 36 10.59 -5.02 -2.69
C PRO A 36 9.63 -4.17 -3.54
N TYR A 37 10.12 -3.68 -4.67
CA TYR A 37 9.30 -3.05 -5.70
C TYR A 37 9.48 -3.75 -7.04
N ARG A 38 8.45 -3.69 -7.87
CA ARG A 38 8.47 -4.19 -9.24
C ARG A 38 7.65 -3.27 -10.13
N ILE A 39 8.27 -2.81 -11.21
CA ILE A 39 7.64 -1.97 -12.22
C ILE A 39 7.80 -2.64 -13.58
N VAL A 40 6.70 -2.87 -14.27
CA VAL A 40 6.68 -3.45 -15.61
C VAL A 40 6.10 -2.43 -16.57
N PHE A 41 6.88 -2.04 -17.56
CA PHE A 41 6.41 -1.28 -18.71
C PHE A 41 5.88 -2.26 -19.77
N GLY A 42 4.73 -1.94 -20.35
CA GLY A 42 4.00 -2.77 -21.30
C GLY A 42 4.68 -2.94 -22.66
N GLU A 43 5.82 -2.28 -22.85
CA GLU A 43 6.67 -2.32 -24.03
C GLU A 43 8.16 -2.28 -23.63
N ALA A 44 9.06 -2.52 -24.59
CA ALA A 44 10.48 -2.35 -24.36
C ALA A 44 10.85 -0.86 -24.45
N LEU A 45 11.47 -0.34 -23.39
CA LEU A 45 12.04 1.00 -23.38
C LEU A 45 13.39 1.01 -24.11
N SER A 46 13.71 2.14 -24.78
CA SER A 46 15.06 2.37 -25.27
C SER A 46 16.07 2.46 -24.10
N PRO A 47 17.37 2.25 -24.34
CA PRO A 47 18.38 2.39 -23.28
C PRO A 47 18.33 3.74 -22.55
N ASP A 48 18.12 4.83 -23.28
CA ASP A 48 18.01 6.18 -22.70
C ASP A 48 16.73 6.34 -21.86
N ALA A 49 15.59 5.87 -22.38
CA ALA A 49 14.32 5.91 -21.66
C ALA A 49 14.36 5.03 -20.39
N PHE A 50 15.04 3.89 -20.45
CA PHE A 50 15.26 3.03 -19.28
C PHE A 50 16.03 3.77 -18.18
N GLN A 51 17.15 4.42 -18.53
CA GLN A 51 17.97 5.17 -17.56
C GLN A 51 17.20 6.34 -16.95
N GLN A 52 16.43 7.06 -17.78
CA GLN A 52 15.59 8.17 -17.29
C GLN A 52 14.47 7.67 -16.37
N ALA A 53 13.77 6.59 -16.75
CA ALA A 53 12.75 5.98 -15.91
C ALA A 53 13.29 5.54 -14.56
N GLN A 54 14.45 4.88 -14.53
CA GLN A 54 15.11 4.49 -13.28
C GLN A 54 15.41 5.71 -12.40
N LYS A 55 15.92 6.81 -12.98
CA LYS A 55 16.19 8.05 -12.26
C LYS A 55 14.93 8.70 -11.68
N GLU A 56 13.82 8.72 -12.42
CA GLU A 56 12.56 9.26 -11.88
C GLU A 56 11.99 8.38 -10.77
N ILE A 57 12.09 7.06 -10.90
CA ILE A 57 11.68 6.10 -9.86
C ILE A 57 12.51 6.31 -8.58
N ASP A 58 13.83 6.45 -8.71
CA ASP A 58 14.71 6.74 -7.58
C ASP A 58 14.35 8.07 -6.91
N ARG A 59 14.06 9.12 -7.68
CA ARG A 59 13.57 10.40 -7.13
C ARG A 59 12.26 10.28 -6.37
N VAL A 60 11.31 9.47 -6.86
CA VAL A 60 10.06 9.22 -6.13
C VAL A 60 10.35 8.56 -4.80
N PHE A 61 11.19 7.52 -4.77
CA PHE A 61 11.55 6.86 -3.51
C PHE A 61 12.32 7.78 -2.55
N ASP A 62 13.26 8.59 -3.05
CA ASP A 62 13.96 9.59 -2.24
C ASP A 62 13.00 10.62 -1.67
N HIS A 63 12.03 11.08 -2.46
CA HIS A 63 11.00 12.00 -1.99
C HIS A 63 10.12 11.38 -0.91
N ILE A 64 9.73 10.11 -1.08
CA ILE A 64 8.99 9.34 -0.08
C ILE A 64 9.78 9.25 1.23
N ASP A 65 11.06 8.87 1.14
CA ASP A 65 11.93 8.70 2.30
C ASP A 65 12.17 10.02 3.04
N GLN A 66 12.41 11.12 2.33
CA GLN A 66 12.72 12.42 2.92
C GLN A 66 11.50 13.15 3.49
N THR A 67 10.29 12.82 3.04
CA THR A 67 9.09 13.58 3.40
C THR A 67 8.17 12.79 4.32
N PHE A 68 7.87 11.54 3.97
CA PHE A 68 6.76 10.78 4.54
C PHE A 68 7.19 9.57 5.36
N ASN A 69 8.47 9.18 5.33
CA ASN A 69 8.92 7.98 6.03
C ASN A 69 9.09 8.23 7.54
N ASN A 70 8.24 7.59 8.35
CA ASN A 70 8.30 7.59 9.80
C ASN A 70 9.57 6.98 10.39
N TRP A 71 10.29 6.15 9.63
CA TRP A 71 11.51 5.47 10.05
C TRP A 71 12.79 6.25 9.70
N ASN A 72 12.71 7.22 8.78
CA ASN A 72 13.80 8.13 8.52
C ASN A 72 13.78 9.26 9.58
N PRO A 73 14.76 9.36 10.49
CA PRO A 73 14.76 10.39 11.52
C PRO A 73 14.90 11.80 10.94
N LEU A 74 15.42 11.96 9.72
CA LEU A 74 15.58 13.25 9.08
C LEU A 74 14.37 13.68 8.24
N SER A 75 13.38 12.78 8.06
CA SER A 75 12.21 13.10 7.25
C SER A 75 11.39 14.25 7.82
N GLU A 76 10.65 14.94 6.95
CA GLU A 76 9.76 16.03 7.35
C GLU A 76 8.75 15.56 8.41
N ILE A 77 8.09 14.41 8.19
CA ILE A 77 7.13 13.85 9.15
C ILE A 77 7.78 13.54 10.51
N SER A 78 9.01 12.99 10.52
CA SER A 78 9.74 12.71 11.76
C SER A 78 10.13 13.97 12.51
N ARG A 79 10.49 15.05 11.81
CA ARG A 79 10.75 16.37 12.42
C ARG A 79 9.49 16.97 13.03
N ILE A 80 8.34 16.86 12.36
CA ILE A 80 7.05 17.29 12.89
C ILE A 80 6.70 16.51 14.16
N ASN A 81 6.85 15.18 14.14
CA ASN A 81 6.55 14.32 15.29
C ASN A 81 7.38 14.67 16.53
N ARG A 82 8.67 15.01 16.36
CA ARG A 82 9.54 15.45 17.45
C ARG A 82 9.22 16.83 18.00
N THR A 83 8.46 17.64 17.28
CA THR A 83 8.11 19.00 17.73
C THR A 83 7.08 18.90 18.85
N THR A 84 7.43 19.40 20.04
CA THR A 84 6.51 19.47 21.20
C THR A 84 5.84 20.83 21.32
N LYS A 85 6.36 21.85 20.62
CA LYS A 85 5.77 23.20 20.59
C LYS A 85 4.45 23.16 19.83
N GLN A 86 3.41 23.71 20.42
CA GLN A 86 2.08 23.84 19.81
C GLN A 86 1.99 25.10 18.93
N THR A 87 3.06 25.43 18.21
CA THR A 87 3.12 26.55 17.26
C THR A 87 2.90 26.03 15.84
N PRO A 88 2.42 26.86 14.90
CA PRO A 88 2.35 26.48 13.49
C PRO A 88 3.71 26.04 12.95
N ILE A 89 3.72 24.94 12.20
CA ILE A 89 4.89 24.36 11.54
C ILE A 89 4.65 24.47 10.03
N PRO A 90 5.48 25.22 9.28
CA PRO A 90 5.41 25.23 7.82
C PRO A 90 5.62 23.83 7.25
N LEU A 91 4.80 23.47 6.26
CA LEU A 91 4.88 22.20 5.56
C LEU A 91 5.40 22.41 4.13
N SER A 92 6.08 21.39 3.60
CA SER A 92 6.29 21.31 2.16
C SER A 92 4.94 21.22 1.42
N PRO A 93 4.84 21.72 0.18
CA PRO A 93 3.61 21.59 -0.61
C PRO A 93 3.15 20.15 -0.77
N ALA A 94 4.09 19.20 -0.90
CA ALA A 94 3.81 17.78 -1.04
C ALA A 94 3.20 17.19 0.23
N LEU A 95 3.80 17.45 1.40
CA LEU A 95 3.25 16.96 2.67
C LEU A 95 1.90 17.60 2.98
N PHE A 96 1.75 18.89 2.73
CA PHE A 96 0.48 19.58 2.92
C PHE A 96 -0.64 19.00 2.05
N ALA A 97 -0.36 18.75 0.76
CA ALA A 97 -1.32 18.13 -0.14
C ALA A 97 -1.76 16.74 0.34
N PHE A 98 -0.79 15.90 0.74
CA PHE A 98 -1.11 14.55 1.19
C PHE A 98 -1.86 14.53 2.53
N LEU A 99 -1.53 15.42 3.48
CA LEU A 99 -2.28 15.53 4.74
C LEU A 99 -3.73 15.99 4.52
N ARG A 100 -4.03 16.73 3.43
CA ARG A 100 -5.41 17.03 3.04
C ARG A 100 -6.15 15.82 2.48
N GLU A 101 -5.47 14.94 1.76
CA GLU A 101 -6.08 13.67 1.32
C GLU A 101 -6.36 12.78 2.53
N ILE A 102 -5.42 12.70 3.46
CA ILE A 102 -5.58 11.97 4.72
C ILE A 102 -6.76 12.51 5.55
N ASP A 103 -6.98 13.82 5.61
CA ASP A 103 -8.16 14.42 6.25
C ASP A 103 -9.46 13.84 5.67
N HIS A 104 -9.51 13.68 4.34
CA HIS A 104 -10.61 13.04 3.66
C HIS A 104 -10.68 11.53 3.98
N PHE A 105 -9.56 10.80 4.01
CA PHE A 105 -9.53 9.36 4.30
C PHE A 105 -10.02 9.07 5.72
N HIS A 106 -9.55 9.85 6.70
CA HIS A 106 -10.00 9.76 8.09
C HIS A 106 -11.51 10.01 8.19
N ALA A 107 -12.02 11.09 7.58
CA ALA A 107 -13.45 11.38 7.58
C ALA A 107 -14.27 10.30 6.85
N PHE A 108 -13.81 9.81 5.70
CA PHE A 108 -14.49 8.77 4.93
C PHE A 108 -14.58 7.45 5.71
N SER A 109 -13.52 7.09 6.42
CA SER A 109 -13.44 5.87 7.24
C SER A 109 -14.22 5.94 8.57
N ASP A 110 -14.90 7.05 8.84
CA ASP A 110 -15.55 7.33 10.14
C ASP A 110 -14.54 7.21 11.32
N GLY A 111 -13.28 7.59 11.09
CA GLY A 111 -12.18 7.52 12.07
C GLY A 111 -11.53 6.13 12.23
N ARG A 112 -11.94 5.12 11.46
CA ARG A 112 -11.33 3.78 11.50
C ARG A 112 -9.94 3.71 10.86
N PHE A 113 -9.61 4.69 10.02
CA PHE A 113 -8.24 5.01 9.65
C PHE A 113 -7.83 6.30 10.36
N ASP A 114 -6.91 6.20 11.32
CA ASP A 114 -6.37 7.37 12.03
C ASP A 114 -4.83 7.34 12.03
N PRO A 115 -4.17 8.25 11.29
CA PRO A 115 -2.71 8.33 11.26
C PRO A 115 -2.13 8.98 12.53
N THR A 116 -2.91 9.47 13.49
CA THR A 116 -2.37 10.09 14.72
C THR A 116 -2.09 9.11 15.85
N LEU A 117 -2.14 7.81 15.55
CA LEU A 117 -1.84 6.73 16.47
C LEU A 117 -0.33 6.49 16.63
N GLY A 118 0.55 7.31 16.02
CA GLY A 118 1.98 7.02 15.95
C GLY A 118 2.68 6.87 17.31
N ALA A 119 2.34 7.72 18.28
CA ALA A 119 2.90 7.64 19.63
C ALA A 119 2.41 6.37 20.36
N LEU A 120 1.12 6.08 20.25
CA LEU A 120 0.49 4.90 20.85
C LEU A 120 1.03 3.60 20.21
N LYS A 121 1.19 3.57 18.88
CA LYS A 121 1.80 2.45 18.17
C LYS A 121 3.27 2.25 18.58
N SER A 122 4.02 3.32 18.75
CA SER A 122 5.42 3.26 19.23
C SER A 122 5.49 2.70 20.65
N LEU A 123 4.58 3.11 21.54
CA LEU A 123 4.45 2.56 22.89
C LEU A 123 4.18 1.05 22.85
N TRP A 124 3.17 0.62 22.09
CA TRP A 124 2.85 -0.80 21.93
C TRP A 124 4.04 -1.59 21.36
N LEU A 125 4.65 -1.09 20.28
CA LEU A 125 5.78 -1.75 19.65
C LEU A 125 6.97 -1.94 20.61
N LEU A 126 7.25 -0.95 21.45
CA LEU A 126 8.31 -1.04 22.47
C LEU A 126 8.03 -2.19 23.45
N HIS A 127 6.81 -2.24 23.99
CA HIS A 127 6.41 -3.28 24.95
C HIS A 127 6.37 -4.68 24.32
N LEU A 128 5.79 -4.80 23.12
CA LEU A 128 5.67 -6.06 22.40
C LEU A 128 7.03 -6.65 22.02
N LYS A 129 8.01 -5.82 21.64
CA LYS A 129 9.40 -6.24 21.41
C LYS A 129 10.11 -6.73 22.68
N SER A 130 9.64 -6.29 23.85
CA SER A 130 10.11 -6.74 25.16
C SER A 130 9.24 -7.84 25.77
N HIS A 131 8.36 -8.48 24.97
CA HIS A 131 7.45 -9.53 25.44
C HIS A 131 6.55 -9.10 26.60
N THR A 132 6.13 -7.82 26.63
CA THR A 132 5.21 -7.26 27.61
C THR A 132 4.09 -6.49 26.92
N ILE A 133 3.10 -6.04 27.70
CA ILE A 133 2.10 -5.05 27.25
C ILE A 133 2.21 -3.77 28.10
N PRO A 134 1.85 -2.59 27.56
CA PRO A 134 1.84 -1.37 28.35
C PRO A 134 0.81 -1.44 29.48
N SER A 135 1.03 -0.74 30.59
CA SER A 135 0.04 -0.64 31.67
C SER A 135 -1.23 0.06 31.18
N GLN A 136 -2.38 -0.21 31.82
CA GLN A 136 -3.65 0.43 31.46
C GLN A 136 -3.57 1.97 31.53
N GLU A 137 -2.83 2.50 32.52
CA GLU A 137 -2.60 3.94 32.66
C GLU A 137 -1.87 4.53 31.45
N LEU A 138 -0.82 3.86 30.95
CA LEU A 138 -0.09 4.29 29.76
C LEU A 138 -0.94 4.17 28.50
N GLN A 139 -1.69 3.07 28.36
CA GLN A 139 -2.61 2.90 27.23
C GLN A 139 -3.64 4.03 27.18
N HIS A 140 -4.25 4.36 28.32
CA HIS A 140 -5.22 5.44 28.43
C HIS A 140 -4.58 6.80 28.12
N LEU A 141 -3.43 7.11 28.71
CA LEU A 141 -2.72 8.38 28.49
C LEU A 141 -2.41 8.62 27.01
N TYR A 142 -1.85 7.61 26.33
CA TYR A 142 -1.45 7.74 24.92
C TYR A 142 -2.66 7.75 24.00
N LYS A 143 -3.72 6.97 24.29
CA LYS A 143 -4.97 7.01 23.54
C LYS A 143 -5.64 8.39 23.60
N HIS A 144 -5.73 9.00 24.78
CA HIS A 144 -6.26 10.36 24.95
C HIS A 144 -5.39 11.45 24.31
N SER A 145 -4.14 11.12 23.99
CA SER A 145 -3.19 12.00 23.32
C SER A 145 -3.11 11.78 21.80
N SER A 146 -3.95 10.89 21.28
CA SER A 146 -4.13 10.59 19.86
C SER A 146 -5.52 11.04 19.39
N GLY A 147 -5.67 11.18 18.08
CA GLY A 147 -6.88 11.59 17.41
C GLY A 147 -6.61 12.66 16.35
N TRP A 148 -7.18 12.49 15.14
CA TRP A 148 -7.03 13.46 14.05
C TRP A 148 -7.47 14.89 14.44
N HIS A 149 -8.43 15.01 15.36
CA HIS A 149 -8.87 16.30 15.94
C HIS A 149 -7.77 17.08 16.66
N LEU A 150 -6.63 16.45 16.99
CA LEU A 150 -5.46 17.11 17.59
C LEU A 150 -4.49 17.70 16.55
N ILE A 151 -4.82 17.58 15.26
CA ILE A 151 -4.06 18.15 14.14
C ILE A 151 -4.88 19.28 13.53
N SER A 152 -4.30 20.48 13.47
CA SER A 152 -4.91 21.64 12.82
C SER A 152 -4.11 22.01 11.58
N LEU A 153 -4.73 21.93 10.40
CA LEU A 153 -4.13 22.35 9.12
C LEU A 153 -4.62 23.74 8.72
N ASP A 154 -3.70 24.70 8.56
CA ASP A 154 -4.00 26.01 7.99
C ASP A 154 -3.79 25.96 6.47
N LYS A 155 -4.89 26.12 5.71
CA LYS A 155 -4.86 26.04 4.25
C LYS A 155 -4.21 27.24 3.57
N THR A 156 -4.29 28.41 4.19
CA THR A 156 -3.78 29.66 3.63
C THR A 156 -2.27 29.75 3.84
N GLN A 157 -1.81 29.39 5.04
CA GLN A 157 -0.39 29.44 5.40
C GLN A 157 0.36 28.13 5.09
N GLN A 158 -0.35 27.06 4.72
CA GLN A 158 0.21 25.71 4.53
C GLN A 158 1.02 25.25 5.75
N THR A 159 0.40 25.38 6.93
CA THR A 159 1.03 24.98 8.19
C THR A 159 0.24 23.89 8.88
N LEU A 160 0.92 23.09 9.70
CA LEU A 160 0.32 22.18 10.66
C LEU A 160 0.60 22.67 12.07
N ARG A 161 -0.40 22.62 12.92
CA ARG A 161 -0.26 22.83 14.37
C ARG A 161 -0.73 21.58 15.11
N LYS A 162 0.14 21.07 16.00
CA LYS A 162 -0.22 20.02 16.96
C LYS A 162 -0.92 20.63 18.17
N LEU A 163 -2.12 20.15 18.49
CA LEU A 163 -2.90 20.59 19.66
C LEU A 163 -2.56 19.79 20.92
N SER A 164 -1.81 18.70 20.80
CA SER A 164 -1.19 17.98 21.90
C SER A 164 0.31 17.81 21.62
N PRO A 165 1.21 17.97 22.60
CA PRO A 165 2.64 17.70 22.40
C PRO A 165 2.91 16.22 22.09
N LEU A 166 2.04 15.32 22.56
CA LEU A 166 2.20 13.87 22.45
C LEU A 166 1.64 13.28 21.15
N VAL A 167 0.78 13.99 20.40
CA VAL A 167 0.25 13.48 19.13
C VAL A 167 1.40 13.27 18.14
N GLN A 168 1.40 12.13 17.46
CA GLN A 168 2.38 11.83 16.42
C GLN A 168 1.68 11.19 15.23
N LEU A 169 2.06 11.63 14.04
CA LEU A 169 1.59 11.10 12.76
C LEU A 169 2.37 9.84 12.38
N ASP A 170 1.68 8.77 12.05
CA ASP A 170 2.16 7.55 11.41
C ASP A 170 1.41 7.37 10.10
N LEU A 171 2.14 7.44 8.99
CA LEU A 171 1.60 7.34 7.63
C LEU A 171 1.68 5.92 7.06
N CYS A 172 2.17 4.93 7.83
CA CYS A 172 2.45 3.57 7.34
C CYS A 172 1.22 2.85 6.75
N GLY A 173 0.00 3.23 7.13
CA GLY A 173 -1.24 2.66 6.59
C GLY A 173 -1.74 3.28 5.29
N THR A 174 -0.97 4.19 4.65
CA THR A 174 -1.36 4.83 3.38
C THR A 174 -0.18 5.26 2.51
N VAL A 175 1.01 5.47 3.09
CA VAL A 175 2.18 6.02 2.38
C VAL A 175 2.69 5.10 1.27
N LYS A 176 2.46 3.78 1.37
CA LYS A 176 2.87 2.83 0.31
C LYS A 176 1.97 2.98 -0.89
N GLY A 177 0.65 3.03 -0.68
CA GLY A 177 -0.29 3.38 -1.72
C GLY A 177 0.02 4.73 -2.37
N PHE A 178 0.35 5.76 -1.57
CA PHE A 178 0.74 7.07 -2.10
C PHE A 178 2.01 7.02 -2.96
N ALA A 179 3.04 6.29 -2.50
CA ALA A 179 4.25 6.09 -3.30
C ALA A 179 3.94 5.38 -4.62
N VAL A 180 3.08 4.37 -4.62
CA VAL A 180 2.63 3.67 -5.84
C VAL A 180 1.87 4.60 -6.78
N ASP A 181 1.06 5.53 -6.27
CA ASP A 181 0.41 6.57 -7.08
C ASP A 181 1.42 7.51 -7.75
N LEU A 182 2.45 7.96 -7.01
CA LEU A 182 3.54 8.79 -7.55
C LEU A 182 4.40 8.04 -8.58
N LEU A 183 4.74 6.79 -8.30
CA LEU A 183 5.47 5.92 -9.23
C LEU A 183 4.68 5.70 -10.52
N GLY A 184 3.36 5.50 -10.43
CA GLY A 184 2.49 5.43 -11.60
C GLY A 184 2.54 6.72 -12.44
N THR A 185 2.53 7.88 -11.78
CA THR A 185 2.68 9.18 -12.44
C THR A 185 4.04 9.33 -13.14
N ALA A 186 5.12 8.86 -12.51
CA ALA A 186 6.45 8.82 -13.13
C ALA A 186 6.49 7.87 -14.34
N CYS A 187 5.90 6.68 -14.24
CA CYS A 187 5.87 5.68 -15.31
C CYS A 187 5.10 6.16 -16.55
N ALA A 188 4.03 6.93 -16.35
CA ALA A 188 3.19 7.46 -17.43
C ALA A 188 3.95 8.36 -18.42
N GLN A 189 5.13 8.88 -18.04
CA GLN A 189 6.01 9.66 -18.92
C GLN A 189 6.73 8.78 -19.96
N PHE A 190 6.84 7.48 -19.72
CA PHE A 190 7.64 6.54 -20.52
C PHE A 190 6.81 5.48 -21.23
N CYS A 191 5.66 5.08 -20.67
CA CYS A 191 4.75 4.11 -21.26
C CYS A 191 3.31 4.35 -20.82
N GLN A 192 2.34 4.13 -21.71
CA GLN A 192 0.91 4.21 -21.38
C GLN A 192 0.40 2.94 -20.68
N ASN A 193 1.12 1.83 -20.83
CA ASN A 193 0.78 0.53 -20.25
C ASN A 193 1.79 0.21 -19.15
N TYR A 194 1.40 0.18 -17.90
CA TYR A 194 2.33 -0.14 -16.83
C TYR A 194 1.68 -0.86 -15.66
N TYR A 195 2.52 -1.56 -14.91
CA TYR A 195 2.24 -2.17 -13.63
C TYR A 195 3.29 -1.66 -12.65
N VAL A 196 2.86 -1.16 -11.50
CA VAL A 196 3.72 -0.70 -10.41
C VAL A 196 3.30 -1.45 -9.16
N GLU A 197 4.27 -2.01 -8.46
CA GLU A 197 4.08 -2.68 -7.18
C GLU A 197 5.17 -2.25 -6.19
N TRP A 198 4.78 -1.98 -4.96
CA TRP A 198 5.71 -1.80 -3.85
C TRP A 198 5.09 -2.38 -2.57
N GLY A 199 5.62 -3.49 -2.07
CA GLY A 199 5.16 -4.09 -0.80
C GLY A 199 3.80 -4.79 -0.84
N GLY A 200 3.22 -4.99 -2.02
CA GLY A 200 1.89 -5.59 -2.22
C GLY A 200 0.81 -4.59 -2.62
N GLU A 201 1.08 -3.30 -2.52
CA GLU A 201 0.30 -2.21 -3.09
C GLU A 201 0.63 -2.10 -4.57
N ILE A 202 -0.41 -2.11 -5.41
CA ILE A 202 -0.29 -2.27 -6.85
C ILE A 202 -1.11 -1.21 -7.56
N LYS A 203 -0.56 -0.60 -8.62
CA LYS A 203 -1.28 0.24 -9.56
C LYS A 203 -1.02 -0.19 -10.99
N THR A 204 -2.07 -0.21 -11.78
CA THR A 204 -2.00 -0.64 -13.18
C THR A 204 -2.59 0.43 -14.10
N ARG A 205 -2.08 0.48 -15.32
CA ARG A 205 -2.57 1.34 -16.39
C ARG A 205 -2.50 0.59 -17.71
N GLY A 206 -3.51 0.77 -18.56
CA GLY A 206 -3.61 0.16 -19.87
C GLY A 206 -3.66 -1.37 -19.81
N LYS A 207 -2.96 -2.02 -20.74
CA LYS A 207 -3.01 -3.48 -20.93
C LYS A 207 -1.64 -4.12 -20.74
N HIS A 208 -1.66 -5.38 -20.29
CA HIS A 208 -0.48 -6.23 -20.30
C HIS A 208 0.07 -6.36 -21.74
N PRO A 209 1.39 -6.54 -21.96
CA PRO A 209 1.99 -6.69 -23.30
C PRO A 209 1.34 -7.74 -24.21
N SER A 210 0.64 -8.73 -23.64
CA SER A 210 -0.11 -9.75 -24.39
C SER A 210 -1.54 -9.33 -24.76
N GLY A 211 -1.95 -8.08 -24.52
CA GLY A 211 -3.28 -7.54 -24.83
C GLY A 211 -4.38 -7.78 -23.78
N ARG A 212 -4.11 -8.56 -22.74
CA ARG A 212 -5.03 -8.82 -21.61
C ARG A 212 -4.99 -7.71 -20.57
N SER A 213 -5.98 -7.68 -19.67
CA SER A 213 -5.90 -6.87 -18.43
C SER A 213 -4.76 -7.34 -17.53
N TRP A 214 -4.25 -6.43 -16.71
CA TRP A 214 -3.29 -6.78 -15.67
C TRP A 214 -3.95 -7.71 -14.66
N ALA A 215 -3.28 -8.82 -14.34
CA ALA A 215 -3.81 -9.85 -13.45
C ALA A 215 -3.04 -9.79 -12.14
N VAL A 216 -3.76 -9.75 -11.02
CA VAL A 216 -3.22 -9.54 -9.68
C VAL A 216 -3.80 -10.59 -8.74
N ALA A 217 -2.93 -11.20 -7.94
CA ALA A 217 -3.34 -12.05 -6.84
C ALA A 217 -3.54 -11.20 -5.57
N SER A 218 -4.48 -11.61 -4.73
CA SER A 218 -4.73 -10.97 -3.43
C SER A 218 -4.79 -12.06 -2.36
N SER A 219 -4.32 -11.77 -1.14
CA SER A 219 -4.53 -12.66 0.00
C SER A 219 -5.95 -12.59 0.56
N ALA A 220 -6.75 -11.60 0.15
CA ALA A 220 -8.11 -11.42 0.61
C ALA A 220 -9.16 -12.18 -0.24
N THR A 221 -8.75 -12.76 -1.37
CA THR A 221 -9.59 -13.60 -2.24
C THR A 221 -8.76 -14.65 -2.98
N PRO A 222 -9.24 -15.88 -3.17
CA PRO A 222 -8.55 -16.88 -4.00
C PRO A 222 -8.60 -16.57 -5.50
N GLU A 223 -9.43 -15.61 -5.92
CA GLU A 223 -9.60 -15.23 -7.31
C GLU A 223 -8.44 -14.38 -7.83
N ILE A 224 -8.11 -14.55 -9.11
CA ILE A 224 -7.23 -13.64 -9.82
C ILE A 224 -8.03 -12.41 -10.25
N LEU A 225 -7.63 -11.26 -9.74
CA LEU A 225 -8.30 -9.99 -10.02
C LEU A 225 -7.71 -9.35 -11.26
N HIS A 226 -8.58 -8.92 -12.17
CA HIS A 226 -8.19 -8.24 -13.40
C HIS A 226 -8.40 -6.73 -13.26
N LEU A 227 -7.30 -5.98 -13.23
CA LEU A 227 -7.33 -4.53 -13.03
C LEU A 227 -7.34 -3.78 -14.37
N HIS A 228 -8.13 -2.72 -14.42
CA HIS A 228 -8.33 -1.84 -15.57
C HIS A 228 -8.10 -0.40 -15.15
N ASP A 229 -6.88 0.12 -15.29
CA ASP A 229 -6.54 1.50 -14.89
C ASP A 229 -6.81 1.81 -13.39
N HIS A 230 -6.78 0.76 -12.55
CA HIS A 230 -7.02 0.85 -11.11
C HIS A 230 -5.81 0.40 -10.30
N ALA A 231 -5.84 0.76 -9.03
CA ALA A 231 -4.96 0.27 -8.00
C ALA A 231 -5.68 -0.71 -7.06
N ILE A 232 -4.89 -1.53 -6.38
CA ILE A 232 -5.32 -2.40 -5.29
C ILE A 232 -4.30 -2.31 -4.17
N ALA A 233 -4.78 -2.21 -2.94
CA ALA A 233 -3.95 -2.27 -1.74
C ALA A 233 -4.50 -3.33 -0.80
N THR A 234 -3.61 -4.01 -0.06
CA THR A 234 -3.96 -5.16 0.76
C THR A 234 -3.40 -5.00 2.16
N SER A 235 -4.27 -5.08 3.16
CA SER A 235 -3.91 -5.08 4.59
C SER A 235 -4.25 -6.44 5.19
N GLY A 236 -3.40 -6.95 6.08
CA GLY A 236 -3.65 -8.25 6.71
C GLY A 236 -2.87 -8.47 7.99
N SER A 237 -3.39 -9.36 8.86
CA SER A 237 -2.84 -9.63 10.19
C SER A 237 -1.60 -10.54 10.18
N GLN A 238 -1.32 -11.18 9.04
CA GLN A 238 -0.21 -12.14 8.90
C GLN A 238 1.19 -11.53 8.96
N TYR A 239 1.31 -10.21 8.76
CA TYR A 239 2.58 -9.50 8.76
C TYR A 239 2.88 -8.89 10.12
N GLN A 240 4.15 -8.91 10.55
CA GLN A 240 4.65 -8.29 11.78
C GLN A 240 3.79 -8.62 13.02
N ARG A 241 4.12 -9.75 13.66
CA ARG A 241 3.39 -10.29 14.81
C ARG A 241 4.30 -10.43 16.02
N TRP A 242 3.74 -10.22 17.21
CA TRP A 242 4.44 -10.38 18.47
C TRP A 242 3.66 -11.29 19.41
N HIS A 243 4.39 -12.21 20.05
CA HIS A 243 3.83 -13.14 21.01
C HIS A 243 4.16 -12.66 22.42
N VAL A 244 3.11 -12.47 23.22
CA VAL A 244 3.17 -12.11 24.64
C VAL A 244 2.22 -13.04 25.37
N ASP A 245 2.76 -13.82 26.30
CA ASP A 245 2.05 -14.92 26.96
C ASP A 245 1.37 -15.85 25.92
N ASN A 246 0.06 -16.06 26.03
CA ASN A 246 -0.73 -16.90 25.13
C ASN A 246 -1.44 -16.09 24.02
N LYS A 247 -1.06 -14.83 23.82
CA LYS A 247 -1.70 -13.93 22.86
C LYS A 247 -0.72 -13.52 21.76
N THR A 248 -1.27 -13.32 20.56
CA THR A 248 -0.51 -12.82 19.41
C THR A 248 -1.09 -11.47 19.02
N TYR A 249 -0.24 -10.44 18.95
CA TYR A 249 -0.64 -9.08 18.57
C TYR A 249 -0.08 -8.74 17.19
N THR A 250 -0.88 -8.06 16.38
CA THR A 250 -0.48 -7.59 15.05
C THR A 250 0.11 -6.18 15.10
N HIS A 251 0.56 -5.66 13.96
CA HIS A 251 1.03 -4.28 13.84
C HIS A 251 -0.09 -3.26 13.59
N ILE A 252 -1.32 -3.73 13.35
CA ILE A 252 -2.49 -2.90 13.09
C ILE A 252 -3.11 -2.54 14.43
N LEU A 253 -3.25 -1.24 14.69
CA LEU A 253 -3.90 -0.72 15.87
C LEU A 253 -5.35 -0.37 15.54
N ASP A 254 -6.29 -0.78 16.38
CA ASP A 254 -7.67 -0.31 16.27
C ASP A 254 -7.77 1.09 16.92
N PRO A 255 -8.14 2.14 16.17
CA PRO A 255 -8.28 3.49 16.73
C PRO A 255 -9.35 3.58 17.83
N LEU A 256 -10.40 2.76 17.77
CA LEU A 256 -11.50 2.79 18.74
C LEU A 256 -11.05 2.27 20.10
N THR A 257 -10.35 1.13 20.13
CA THR A 257 -9.87 0.53 21.37
C THR A 257 -8.53 1.12 21.83
N GLY A 258 -7.68 1.53 20.89
CA GLY A 258 -6.30 1.97 21.15
C GLY A 258 -5.34 0.79 21.35
N THR A 259 -5.73 -0.41 20.95
CA THR A 259 -4.96 -1.66 21.14
C THR A 259 -4.65 -2.32 19.80
N PRO A 260 -3.52 -3.04 19.68
CA PRO A 260 -3.25 -3.84 18.49
C PRO A 260 -4.30 -4.94 18.34
N LEU A 261 -4.66 -5.27 17.11
CA LEU A 261 -5.56 -6.40 16.86
C LEU A 261 -4.91 -7.68 17.41
N GLU A 262 -5.65 -8.41 18.23
CA GLU A 262 -5.23 -9.71 18.77
C GLU A 262 -5.51 -10.80 17.74
N ASP A 263 -4.46 -11.34 17.11
CA ASP A 263 -4.54 -12.24 15.97
C ASP A 263 -5.35 -13.51 16.25
N SER A 264 -5.34 -14.01 17.49
CA SER A 264 -6.06 -15.24 17.87
C SER A 264 -7.58 -15.07 17.97
N SER A 265 -8.06 -13.86 18.25
CA SER A 265 -9.49 -13.56 18.44
C SER A 265 -10.07 -12.66 17.34
N HIS A 266 -9.23 -11.94 16.59
CA HIS A 266 -9.67 -11.07 15.52
C HIS A 266 -10.01 -11.86 14.24
N PRO A 267 -11.25 -11.79 13.71
CA PRO A 267 -11.73 -12.72 12.69
C PRO A 267 -11.18 -12.45 11.29
N ILE A 268 -10.92 -11.18 10.94
CA ILE A 268 -10.49 -10.79 9.61
C ILE A 268 -9.00 -11.12 9.43
N LEU A 269 -8.67 -11.87 8.39
CA LEU A 269 -7.30 -12.22 8.02
C LEU A 269 -6.67 -11.17 7.10
N ALA A 270 -7.37 -10.85 6.02
CA ALA A 270 -6.89 -9.96 4.98
C ALA A 270 -8.04 -9.20 4.31
N VAL A 271 -7.75 -7.96 3.91
CA VAL A 271 -8.64 -7.09 3.16
C VAL A 271 -7.87 -6.53 1.97
N SER A 272 -8.47 -6.56 0.79
CA SER A 272 -8.01 -5.79 -0.37
C SER A 272 -9.07 -4.81 -0.83
N VAL A 273 -8.67 -3.59 -1.16
CA VAL A 273 -9.55 -2.56 -1.72
C VAL A 273 -9.06 -2.18 -3.10
N ILE A 274 -9.97 -2.10 -4.07
CA ILE A 274 -9.70 -1.60 -5.43
C ILE A 274 -10.20 -0.15 -5.53
N ASN A 275 -9.34 0.75 -6.01
CA ASN A 275 -9.68 2.16 -6.24
C ASN A 275 -8.73 2.80 -7.27
N GLU A 276 -9.08 3.96 -7.82
CA GLU A 276 -8.20 4.72 -8.71
C GLU A 276 -6.97 5.28 -7.96
N SER A 277 -7.15 5.68 -6.70
CA SER A 277 -6.07 6.06 -5.79
C SER A 277 -5.62 4.86 -4.95
N CYS A 278 -4.35 4.49 -5.10
CA CYS A 278 -3.76 3.45 -4.28
C CYS A 278 -3.62 3.92 -2.82
N ALA A 279 -3.33 5.22 -2.58
CA ALA A 279 -3.29 5.79 -1.23
C ALA A 279 -4.62 5.64 -0.47
N PHE A 280 -5.74 5.92 -1.14
CA PHE A 280 -7.08 5.72 -0.60
C PHE A 280 -7.37 4.23 -0.36
N ALA A 281 -7.05 3.36 -1.32
CA ALA A 281 -7.22 1.92 -1.17
C ALA A 281 -6.45 1.37 0.04
N ASP A 282 -5.20 1.80 0.25
CA ASP A 282 -4.33 1.37 1.36
C ASP A 282 -4.93 1.79 2.72
N ALA A 283 -5.39 3.04 2.82
CA ALA A 283 -6.07 3.55 4.01
C ALA A 283 -7.38 2.79 4.30
N MET A 284 -8.19 2.52 3.27
CA MET A 284 -9.47 1.80 3.43
C MET A 284 -9.26 0.32 3.74
N ALA A 285 -8.25 -0.32 3.15
CA ALA A 285 -7.89 -1.69 3.50
C ALA A 285 -7.51 -1.77 4.99
N THR A 286 -6.69 -0.83 5.48
CA THR A 286 -6.37 -0.71 6.91
C THR A 286 -7.64 -0.51 7.75
N ALA A 287 -8.51 0.44 7.39
CA ALA A 287 -9.74 0.71 8.13
C ALA A 287 -10.66 -0.52 8.22
N LEU A 288 -10.87 -1.23 7.11
CA LEU A 288 -11.72 -2.42 7.03
C LEU A 288 -11.20 -3.58 7.88
N THR A 289 -9.88 -3.70 8.07
CA THR A 289 -9.33 -4.71 8.98
C THR A 289 -9.73 -4.51 10.43
N THR A 290 -10.15 -3.30 10.85
CA THR A 290 -10.51 -2.99 12.25
C THR A 290 -11.92 -3.41 12.65
N PHE A 291 -12.73 -3.92 11.72
CA PHE A 291 -14.10 -4.34 12.02
C PHE A 291 -14.13 -5.63 12.83
N SER A 292 -15.14 -5.76 13.69
CA SER A 292 -15.29 -6.90 14.61
C SER A 292 -15.82 -8.16 13.91
N SER A 293 -16.28 -8.05 12.67
CA SER A 293 -16.62 -9.19 11.81
C SER A 293 -16.49 -8.83 10.33
N LYS A 294 -16.29 -9.84 9.46
CA LYS A 294 -16.35 -9.66 8.00
C LYS A 294 -17.69 -9.12 7.53
N GLN A 295 -18.81 -9.56 8.12
CA GLN A 295 -20.13 -9.10 7.69
C GLN A 295 -20.28 -7.60 7.92
N GLU A 296 -19.91 -7.08 9.09
CA GLU A 296 -19.96 -5.65 9.37
C GLU A 296 -19.04 -4.85 8.43
N ALA A 297 -17.85 -5.37 8.13
CA ALA A 297 -16.91 -4.75 7.21
C ALA A 297 -17.48 -4.66 5.79
N LEU A 298 -18.09 -5.75 5.30
CA LEU A 298 -18.75 -5.81 3.99
C LEU A 298 -19.96 -4.87 3.92
N ASP A 299 -20.80 -4.85 4.95
CA ASP A 299 -21.97 -3.97 5.00
C ASP A 299 -21.55 -2.49 4.97
N TRP A 300 -20.50 -2.14 5.71
CA TRP A 300 -19.94 -0.80 5.69
C TRP A 300 -19.33 -0.45 4.31
N ALA A 301 -18.54 -1.36 3.72
CA ALA A 301 -17.96 -1.18 2.39
C ALA A 301 -19.04 -0.96 1.32
N ASN A 302 -20.10 -1.79 1.34
CA ASN A 302 -21.23 -1.69 0.41
C ASN A 302 -21.98 -0.36 0.55
N LYS A 303 -22.24 0.08 1.79
CA LYS A 303 -22.88 1.37 2.08
C LYS A 303 -22.06 2.55 1.55
N LYS A 304 -20.73 2.43 1.55
CA LYS A 304 -19.78 3.45 1.08
C LYS A 304 -19.39 3.28 -0.39
N HIS A 305 -19.98 2.30 -1.10
CA HIS A 305 -19.65 1.94 -2.48
C HIS A 305 -18.17 1.61 -2.71
N LEU A 306 -17.53 0.95 -1.74
CA LEU A 306 -16.15 0.48 -1.85
C LEU A 306 -16.10 -0.91 -2.49
N CYS A 307 -15.23 -1.09 -3.48
CA CYS A 307 -14.87 -2.40 -4.00
C CYS A 307 -13.84 -3.07 -3.06
N ALA A 308 -14.32 -3.93 -2.17
CA ALA A 308 -13.49 -4.61 -1.17
C ALA A 308 -13.65 -6.13 -1.21
N TYR A 309 -12.54 -6.83 -1.06
CA TYR A 309 -12.46 -8.28 -0.84
C TYR A 309 -11.99 -8.53 0.59
N ILE A 310 -12.66 -9.42 1.31
CA ILE A 310 -12.39 -9.68 2.73
C ILE A 310 -12.41 -11.20 2.97
N THR A 311 -11.31 -11.71 3.54
CA THR A 311 -11.19 -13.10 3.97
C THR A 311 -11.05 -13.16 5.50
N ASP A 312 -11.76 -14.11 6.11
CA ASP A 312 -11.66 -14.42 7.53
C ASP A 312 -10.66 -15.55 7.78
N LYS A 313 -10.20 -15.67 9.02
CA LYS A 313 -9.36 -16.78 9.49
C LYS A 313 -10.11 -18.11 9.61
N ASN A 314 -11.43 -18.06 9.66
CA ASN A 314 -12.30 -19.23 9.86
C ASN A 314 -12.72 -19.91 8.54
N VAL A 315 -12.04 -19.63 7.42
CA VAL A 315 -12.29 -20.36 6.17
C VAL A 315 -11.52 -21.68 6.22
N SER A 316 -12.16 -22.68 6.83
CA SER A 316 -11.96 -24.10 6.54
C SER A 316 -12.66 -24.48 5.24
#